data_AF-A0A9D0VK64-F1
#
_entry.id   AF-A0A9D0VK64-F1
#
_cell.length_a   1.000
_cell.length_b   1.000
_cell.length_c   1.000
_cell.angle_alpha   90.00
_cell.angle_beta   90.00
_cell.angle_gamma   90.00
#
_symmetry.space_group_name_H-M   'P 1'
#
loop_
_entity.id
_entity.type
_entity.pdbx_description
1 polymer ?
#
loop_
_entity_poly.entity_id
_entity_poly.type
_entity_poly.pdbx_seq_one_letter_code
_entity_poly.pdbx_strand_id
1 'polypeptide(L)'
;MTSLLLLSLTACLQQDETSPPPRIEGLWQVHQVETTSKTVDGQERALEHFPGCGWARQTWSFGEQMIRVGHDVLCPGNSAEESVGCRVSVEVPASWDETAGVWTVTETAKARSRTRGVKSDSLDLPSDCSVEIEAGQYPVVEIRRQSWRWEMSTPAGYVLRLKIPDSDDPDFVIAMRSVRGEESP
;
A
#
# COMPACT_ATOMS: atom_id res chain seq x y z
N MET A 1 43.49 -13.52 30.59
CA MET A 1 42.20 -14.19 30.35
C MET A 1 41.55 -13.53 29.16
N THR A 2 41.50 -14.29 28.08
CA THR A 2 40.91 -14.01 26.77
C THR A 2 39.39 -14.03 26.88
N SER A 3 38.71 -13.10 26.21
CA SER A 3 37.45 -13.43 25.54
C SER A 3 37.17 -12.40 24.45
N LEU A 4 37.64 -12.71 23.24
CA LEU A 4 36.98 -12.28 22.02
C LEU A 4 35.60 -12.94 22.00
N LEU A 5 34.55 -12.16 21.78
CA LEU A 5 33.30 -12.67 21.23
C LEU A 5 33.04 -11.86 19.96
N LEU A 6 33.60 -12.39 18.87
CA LEU A 6 33.08 -12.18 17.53
C LEU A 6 31.61 -12.61 17.53
N LEU A 7 30.70 -11.67 17.38
CA LEU A 7 29.34 -11.95 16.92
C LEU A 7 29.34 -11.83 15.40
N SER A 8 29.77 -12.93 14.79
CA SER A 8 29.58 -13.23 13.37
C SER A 8 28.10 -13.57 13.15
N LEU A 9 27.36 -12.69 12.50
CA LEU A 9 26.19 -13.06 11.71
C LEU A 9 26.35 -12.48 10.31
N THR A 10 26.97 -13.31 9.47
CA THR A 10 26.98 -13.20 8.03
C THR A 10 25.57 -13.40 7.49
N ALA A 11 24.99 -12.33 6.94
CA ALA A 11 24.22 -12.43 5.70
C ALA A 11 24.85 -11.45 4.71
N CYS A 12 25.74 -11.99 3.88
CA CYS A 12 26.33 -11.30 2.75
C CYS A 12 25.24 -10.93 1.74
N LEU A 13 24.79 -9.68 1.78
CA LEU A 13 24.29 -8.94 0.62
C LEU A 13 24.99 -7.58 0.65
N GLN A 14 26.31 -7.62 0.42
CA GLN A 14 27.01 -6.49 -0.17
C GLN A 14 26.42 -6.30 -1.57
N GLN A 15 25.39 -5.46 -1.69
CA GLN A 15 25.28 -4.64 -2.88
C GLN A 15 26.09 -3.37 -2.59
N ASP A 16 27.10 -3.13 -3.44
CA ASP A 16 27.64 -1.80 -3.68
C ASP A 16 26.48 -0.86 -4.05
N GLU A 17 25.89 -0.17 -3.07
CA GLU A 17 24.84 0.83 -3.28
C GLU A 17 25.11 2.06 -2.42
N THR A 18 26.20 2.77 -2.73
CA THR A 18 26.39 4.16 -2.26
C THR A 18 25.74 5.18 -3.19
N SER A 19 25.31 4.75 -4.39
CA SER A 19 24.52 5.57 -5.29
C SER A 19 23.06 5.56 -4.84
N PRO A 20 22.40 6.72 -4.74
CA PRO A 20 20.97 6.81 -4.48
C PRO A 20 20.18 5.96 -5.50
N PRO A 21 19.02 5.41 -5.10
CA PRO A 21 18.18 4.66 -6.01
C PRO A 21 17.70 5.56 -7.17
N PRO A 22 17.38 4.98 -8.34
CA PRO A 22 16.67 5.72 -9.36
C PRO A 22 15.29 6.15 -8.84
N ARG A 23 14.74 7.22 -9.42
CA ARG A 23 13.38 7.67 -9.10
C ARG A 23 12.38 6.54 -9.36
N ILE A 24 11.56 6.23 -8.35
CA ILE A 24 10.40 5.36 -8.52
C ILE A 24 9.34 6.08 -9.36
N GLU A 25 8.78 5.38 -10.35
CA GLU A 25 7.81 5.94 -11.30
C GLU A 25 6.67 4.96 -11.55
N GLY A 26 5.50 5.49 -11.93
CA GLY A 26 4.34 4.69 -12.31
C GLY A 26 3.52 4.20 -11.12
N LEU A 27 2.62 3.23 -11.37
CA LEU A 27 1.68 2.69 -10.41
C LEU A 27 2.26 1.46 -9.68
N TRP A 28 2.11 1.46 -8.36
CA TRP A 28 2.55 0.40 -7.46
C TRP A 28 1.47 0.04 -6.46
N GLN A 29 1.44 -1.22 -6.04
CA GLN A 29 0.55 -1.72 -5.00
C GLN A 29 1.35 -2.03 -3.73
N VAL A 30 0.80 -1.68 -2.59
CA VAL A 30 1.34 -2.10 -1.28
C VAL A 30 1.16 -3.61 -1.15
N HIS A 31 2.27 -4.33 -1.14
CA HIS A 31 2.30 -5.78 -0.95
C HIS A 31 2.38 -6.15 0.53
N GLN A 32 3.24 -5.46 1.28
CA GLN A 32 3.47 -5.69 2.70
C GLN A 32 3.76 -4.36 3.38
N VAL A 33 3.44 -4.28 4.67
CA VAL A 33 3.78 -3.14 5.52
C VAL A 33 4.57 -3.65 6.71
N GLU A 34 5.79 -3.14 6.86
CA GLU A 34 6.62 -3.37 8.03
C GLU A 34 6.41 -2.24 9.03
N THR A 35 6.08 -2.63 10.25
CA THR A 35 5.90 -1.75 11.40
C THR A 35 7.00 -2.04 12.43
N THR A 36 7.05 -1.25 13.49
CA THR A 36 8.00 -1.48 14.60
C THR A 36 7.86 -2.83 15.29
N SER A 37 6.70 -3.50 15.18
CA SER A 37 6.41 -4.74 15.90
C SER A 37 6.18 -5.96 15.01
N LYS A 38 5.77 -5.77 13.75
CA LYS A 38 5.45 -6.86 12.82
C LYS A 38 5.47 -6.40 11.36
N THR A 39 5.61 -7.37 10.46
CA THR A 39 5.24 -7.23 9.04
C THR A 39 3.84 -7.80 8.83
N VAL A 40 2.99 -7.06 8.12
CA VAL A 40 1.61 -7.46 7.76
C VAL A 40 1.43 -7.43 6.25
N ASP A 41 0.48 -8.22 5.76
CA ASP A 41 0.07 -8.17 4.36
C ASP A 41 -0.57 -6.81 4.03
N GLY A 42 -0.34 -6.31 2.81
CA GLY A 42 -0.82 -5.01 2.36
C GLY A 42 -2.34 -4.92 2.30
N GLN A 43 -3.03 -5.99 1.90
CA GLN A 43 -4.49 -6.05 1.92
C GLN A 43 -5.01 -6.12 3.35
N GLU A 44 -4.39 -6.90 4.23
CA GLU A 44 -4.75 -6.94 5.66
C GLU A 44 -4.65 -5.53 6.28
N ARG A 45 -3.53 -4.84 6.06
CA ARG A 45 -3.33 -3.47 6.54
C ARG A 45 -4.35 -2.50 5.96
N ALA A 46 -4.66 -2.62 4.67
CA ALA A 46 -5.66 -1.79 4.01
C ALA A 46 -7.06 -1.99 4.65
N LEU A 47 -7.41 -3.23 5.01
CA LEU A 47 -8.69 -3.59 5.63
C LEU A 47 -8.84 -3.16 7.10
N GLU A 48 -7.75 -2.86 7.82
CA GLU A 48 -7.81 -2.45 9.24
C GLU A 48 -8.71 -1.22 9.48
N HIS A 49 -8.89 -0.37 8.46
CA HIS A 49 -9.75 0.81 8.51
C HIS A 49 -11.18 0.57 8.01
N PHE A 50 -11.51 -0.66 7.57
CA PHE A 50 -12.78 -1.02 6.93
C PHE A 50 -13.34 -2.33 7.50
N PRO A 51 -13.85 -2.30 8.75
CA PRO A 51 -14.43 -3.49 9.36
C PRO A 51 -15.59 -4.03 8.52
N GLY A 52 -15.67 -5.36 8.40
CA GLY A 52 -16.68 -6.04 7.59
C GLY A 52 -16.36 -6.14 6.09
N CYS A 53 -15.26 -5.55 5.63
CA CYS A 53 -14.83 -5.67 4.24
C CYS A 53 -13.90 -6.88 4.06
N GLY A 54 -13.97 -7.51 2.88
CA GLY A 54 -13.25 -8.75 2.59
C GLY A 54 -12.05 -8.56 1.67
N TRP A 55 -12.02 -7.45 0.94
CA TRP A 55 -10.95 -7.13 0.01
C TRP A 55 -10.64 -5.63 0.04
N ALA A 56 -9.35 -5.31 0.02
CA ALA A 56 -8.89 -3.95 -0.13
C ALA A 56 -7.54 -3.91 -0.83
N ARG A 57 -7.24 -2.76 -1.43
CA ARG A 57 -5.98 -2.50 -2.11
C ARG A 57 -5.57 -1.07 -1.90
N GLN A 58 -4.34 -0.88 -1.45
CA GLN A 58 -3.70 0.43 -1.42
C GLN A 58 -2.70 0.54 -2.57
N THR A 59 -2.77 1.64 -3.31
CA THR A 59 -1.87 1.93 -4.42
C THR A 59 -1.15 3.26 -4.24
N TRP A 60 0.05 3.35 -4.81
CA TRP A 60 0.86 4.55 -4.88
C TRP A 60 1.26 4.78 -6.34
N SER A 61 1.03 5.97 -6.87
CA SER A 61 1.50 6.37 -8.20
C SER A 61 2.48 7.52 -8.06
N PHE A 62 3.63 7.40 -8.72
CA PHE A 62 4.69 8.39 -8.69
C PHE A 62 4.82 9.00 -10.10
N GLY A 63 4.45 10.27 -10.22
CA GLY A 63 4.62 11.09 -11.42
C GLY A 63 5.87 11.95 -11.33
N GLU A 64 6.02 12.91 -12.25
CA GLU A 64 7.20 13.78 -12.26
C GLU A 64 7.26 14.73 -11.05
N GLN A 65 6.10 15.26 -10.64
CA GLN A 65 5.98 16.28 -9.58
C GLN A 65 4.80 16.02 -8.63
N MET A 66 4.20 14.85 -8.72
CA MET A 66 3.00 14.50 -7.96
C MET A 66 3.09 13.05 -7.48
N ILE A 67 2.60 12.82 -6.27
CA ILE A 67 2.30 11.48 -5.76
C ILE A 67 0.79 11.34 -5.63
N ARG A 68 0.26 10.21 -6.07
CA ARG A 68 -1.13 9.82 -5.85
C ARG A 68 -1.20 8.59 -4.98
N VAL A 69 -2.03 8.61 -3.94
CA VAL A 69 -2.33 7.43 -3.12
C VAL A 69 -3.79 7.06 -3.34
N GLY A 70 -4.02 5.78 -3.62
CA GLY A 70 -5.35 5.21 -3.85
C GLY A 70 -5.70 4.17 -2.79
N HIS A 71 -6.99 4.06 -2.51
CA HIS A 71 -7.57 2.99 -1.71
C HIS A 71 -8.83 2.48 -2.42
N ASP A 72 -8.82 1.20 -2.76
CA ASP A 72 -9.99 0.45 -3.24
C ASP A 72 -10.45 -0.49 -2.12
N VAL A 73 -11.74 -0.49 -1.81
CA VAL A 73 -12.30 -1.34 -0.75
C VAL A 73 -13.56 -1.99 -1.27
N LEU A 74 -13.74 -3.25 -0.87
CA LEU A 74 -14.88 -4.05 -1.26
C LEU A 74 -15.37 -4.89 -0.07
N CYS A 75 -16.66 -4.75 0.22
CA CYS A 75 -17.30 -5.32 1.38
C CYS A 75 -18.47 -6.22 0.93
N PRO A 76 -18.41 -7.53 1.22
CA PRO A 76 -19.54 -8.41 0.96
C PRO A 76 -20.71 -8.05 1.90
N GLY A 77 -21.93 -8.13 1.37
CA GLY A 77 -23.15 -8.15 2.19
C GLY A 77 -23.53 -9.57 2.64
N ASN A 78 -24.77 -9.74 3.08
CA ASN A 78 -25.27 -11.01 3.61
C ASN A 78 -25.64 -12.03 2.52
N SER A 79 -25.82 -11.57 1.29
CA SER A 79 -26.18 -12.41 0.13
C SER A 79 -25.21 -12.24 -1.03
N ALA A 80 -25.30 -13.12 -2.03
CA ALA A 80 -24.51 -13.04 -3.25
C ALA A 80 -24.78 -11.75 -4.06
N GLU A 81 -25.93 -11.12 -3.88
CA GLU A 81 -26.34 -9.91 -4.62
C GLU A 81 -25.97 -8.64 -3.86
N GLU A 82 -25.69 -8.74 -2.56
CA GLU A 82 -25.28 -7.61 -1.73
C GLU A 82 -23.76 -7.45 -1.74
N SER A 83 -23.30 -6.34 -2.27
CA SER A 83 -21.92 -5.90 -2.18
C SER A 83 -21.86 -4.39 -2.24
N VAL A 84 -20.96 -3.83 -1.45
CA VAL A 84 -20.67 -2.40 -1.47
C VAL A 84 -19.18 -2.20 -1.56
N GLY A 85 -18.76 -1.19 -2.28
CA GLY A 85 -17.36 -0.87 -2.44
C GLY A 85 -17.16 0.61 -2.65
N CYS A 86 -15.91 1.01 -2.56
CA CYS A 86 -15.52 2.39 -2.81
C CYS A 86 -14.14 2.42 -3.45
N ARG A 87 -13.92 3.51 -4.19
CA ARG A 87 -12.62 3.89 -4.71
C ARG A 87 -12.39 5.34 -4.33
N VAL A 88 -11.26 5.60 -3.71
CA VAL A 88 -10.84 6.95 -3.33
C VAL A 88 -9.37 7.10 -3.69
N SER A 89 -9.00 8.27 -4.18
CA SER A 89 -7.61 8.64 -4.35
C SER A 89 -7.40 10.10 -3.96
N VAL A 90 -6.20 10.40 -3.50
CA VAL A 90 -5.74 11.76 -3.28
C VAL A 90 -4.43 11.95 -4.03
N GLU A 91 -4.23 13.13 -4.58
CA GLU A 91 -3.00 13.51 -5.27
C GLU A 91 -2.43 14.75 -4.60
N VAL A 92 -1.11 14.78 -4.45
CA VAL A 92 -0.39 15.87 -3.78
C VAL A 92 0.89 16.21 -4.55
N PRO A 93 1.26 17.49 -4.63
CA PRO A 93 2.58 17.88 -5.11
C PRO A 93 3.68 17.22 -4.28
N ALA A 94 4.69 16.69 -4.97
CA ALA A 94 5.84 16.07 -4.36
C ALA A 94 7.09 16.30 -5.20
N SER A 95 8.24 16.42 -4.55
CA SER A 95 9.54 16.58 -5.23
C SER A 95 10.45 15.40 -4.93
N TRP A 96 11.19 14.94 -5.94
CA TRP A 96 12.19 13.90 -5.80
C TRP A 96 13.58 14.51 -5.60
N ASP A 97 14.28 14.06 -4.57
CA ASP A 97 15.71 14.33 -4.36
C ASP A 97 16.52 13.15 -4.89
N GLU A 98 17.15 13.33 -6.05
CA GLU A 98 18.01 12.32 -6.69
C GLU A 98 19.26 11.99 -5.87
N THR A 99 19.72 12.90 -5.01
CA THR A 99 20.93 12.70 -4.22
C THR A 99 20.67 11.95 -2.92
N ALA A 100 19.45 12.05 -2.39
CA ALA A 100 19.04 11.36 -1.18
C ALA A 100 18.22 10.10 -1.45
N GLY A 101 17.61 9.97 -2.64
CA GLY A 101 16.65 8.90 -2.92
C GLY A 101 15.34 9.10 -2.17
N VAL A 102 14.86 10.35 -2.05
CA VAL A 102 13.76 10.72 -1.16
C VAL A 102 12.69 11.49 -1.92
N TRP A 103 11.43 11.08 -1.76
CA TRP A 103 10.28 11.92 -2.09
C TRP A 103 9.96 12.87 -0.93
N THR A 104 9.71 14.14 -1.22
CA THR A 104 9.26 15.12 -0.24
C THR A 104 7.86 15.59 -0.58
N VAL A 105 6.94 15.40 0.36
CA VAL A 105 5.57 15.92 0.31
C VAL A 105 5.48 17.08 1.30
N THR A 106 5.10 18.27 0.83
CA THR A 106 5.13 19.48 1.67
C THR A 106 3.87 19.66 2.50
N GLU A 107 2.74 19.09 2.07
CA GLU A 107 1.44 19.27 2.71
C GLU A 107 0.69 17.94 2.78
N THR A 108 0.03 17.67 3.91
CA THR A 108 -0.81 16.49 4.05
C THR A 108 -2.04 16.65 3.17
N ALA A 109 -2.37 15.63 2.39
CA ALA A 109 -3.57 15.60 1.57
C ALA A 109 -4.47 14.42 1.95
N LYS A 110 -5.79 14.66 1.97
CA LYS A 110 -6.79 13.65 2.32
C LYS A 110 -7.96 13.69 1.34
N ALA A 111 -8.47 12.52 0.99
CA ALA A 111 -9.70 12.39 0.22
C ALA A 111 -10.67 11.43 0.89
N ARG A 112 -11.96 11.60 0.57
CA ARG A 112 -13.04 10.70 0.97
C ARG A 112 -13.94 10.40 -0.23
N SER A 113 -14.45 9.18 -0.29
CA SER A 113 -15.40 8.74 -1.31
C SER A 113 -16.50 7.93 -0.65
N ARG A 114 -17.74 8.13 -1.09
CA ARG A 114 -18.88 7.37 -0.58
C ARG A 114 -18.83 5.95 -1.10
N THR A 115 -19.15 5.00 -0.23
CA THR A 115 -19.39 3.61 -0.63
C THR A 115 -20.63 3.53 -1.52
N ARG A 116 -20.55 2.72 -2.57
CA ARG A 116 -21.64 2.48 -3.53
C ARG A 116 -21.87 0.98 -3.65
N GLY A 117 -23.11 0.58 -3.94
CA GLY A 117 -23.48 -0.81 -4.15
C GLY A 117 -24.88 -1.12 -3.65
N VAL A 118 -25.15 -2.41 -3.48
CA VAL A 118 -26.43 -2.93 -2.99
C VAL A 118 -26.19 -3.50 -1.59
N LYS A 119 -26.95 -3.02 -0.60
CA LYS A 119 -26.97 -3.58 0.75
C LYS A 119 -28.38 -3.53 1.34
N SER A 120 -28.69 -4.46 2.22
CA SER A 120 -29.83 -4.35 3.13
C SER A 120 -29.59 -3.28 4.19
N ASP A 121 -30.67 -2.65 4.67
CA ASP A 121 -30.61 -1.62 5.72
C ASP A 121 -30.08 -2.15 7.06
N SER A 122 -30.10 -3.47 7.26
CA SER A 122 -29.55 -4.17 8.43
C SER A 122 -28.03 -4.30 8.44
N LEU A 123 -27.33 -3.97 7.35
CA LEU A 123 -25.88 -4.08 7.24
C LEU A 123 -25.17 -2.80 7.71
N ASP A 124 -24.48 -2.93 8.83
CA ASP A 124 -23.53 -1.93 9.32
C ASP A 124 -22.20 -2.08 8.58
N LEU A 125 -22.10 -1.41 7.43
CA LEU A 125 -20.92 -1.38 6.56
C LEU A 125 -20.43 0.08 6.41
N PRO A 126 -19.12 0.30 6.20
CA PRO A 126 -18.56 1.64 6.05
C PRO A 126 -19.31 2.48 5.01
N SER A 127 -19.74 3.68 5.42
CA SER A 127 -20.43 4.64 4.55
C SER A 127 -19.52 5.31 3.54
N ASP A 128 -18.23 5.35 3.85
CA ASP A 128 -17.19 5.97 3.03
C ASP A 128 -15.87 5.23 3.22
N CYS A 129 -14.97 5.47 2.27
CA CYS A 129 -13.56 5.26 2.48
C CYS A 129 -12.76 6.54 2.32
N SER A 130 -11.61 6.51 2.98
CA SER A 130 -10.69 7.63 3.01
C SER A 130 -9.27 7.16 2.76
N VAL A 131 -8.48 8.06 2.21
CA VAL A 131 -7.04 7.88 2.03
C VAL A 131 -6.37 9.19 2.40
N GLU A 132 -5.16 9.06 2.93
CA GLU A 132 -4.34 10.17 3.40
C GLU A 132 -2.90 9.94 2.97
N ILE A 133 -2.25 11.02 2.54
CA ILE A 133 -0.80 11.10 2.39
C ILE A 133 -0.30 12.20 3.32
N GLU A 134 0.60 11.84 4.22
CA GLU A 134 1.16 12.75 5.23
C GLU A 134 2.24 13.66 4.60
N ALA A 135 2.34 14.89 5.08
CA ALA A 135 3.53 15.69 4.80
C ALA A 135 4.78 15.04 5.40
N GLY A 136 5.88 15.09 4.66
CA GLY A 136 7.16 14.61 5.15
C GLY A 136 8.03 14.00 4.05
N GLN A 137 9.08 13.33 4.51
CA GLN A 137 10.03 12.63 3.66
C GLN A 137 9.68 11.16 3.55
N TYR A 138 9.81 10.65 2.33
CA TYR A 138 9.59 9.27 1.95
C TYR A 138 10.86 8.71 1.30
N PRO A 139 11.86 8.30 2.10
CA PRO A 139 13.04 7.61 1.59
C PRO A 139 12.66 6.31 0.88
N VAL A 140 13.26 6.08 -0.28
CA VAL A 140 13.02 4.91 -1.12
C VAL A 140 14.31 4.09 -1.22
N VAL A 141 14.18 2.77 -1.36
CA VAL A 141 15.28 1.85 -1.69
C VAL A 141 14.79 0.89 -2.79
N GLU A 142 15.63 0.63 -3.80
CA GLU A 142 15.36 -0.41 -4.80
C GLU A 142 15.80 -1.77 -4.26
N ILE A 143 14.90 -2.74 -4.25
CA ILE A 143 15.17 -4.12 -3.85
C ILE A 143 15.19 -5.01 -5.08
N ARG A 144 16.26 -5.80 -5.21
CA ARG A 144 16.42 -6.77 -6.30
C ARG A 144 16.14 -8.18 -5.80
N ARG A 145 15.54 -9.01 -6.66
CA ARG A 145 15.31 -10.46 -6.45
C ARG A 145 14.32 -10.80 -5.33
N GLN A 146 13.34 -9.94 -5.07
CA GLN A 146 12.21 -10.20 -4.18
C GLN A 146 10.88 -10.16 -4.94
N SER A 147 9.77 -10.53 -4.28
CA SER A 147 8.42 -10.40 -4.85
C SER A 147 7.91 -8.95 -4.94
N TRP A 148 8.63 -8.00 -4.32
CA TRP A 148 8.45 -6.56 -4.44
C TRP A 148 9.71 -5.91 -5.01
N ARG A 149 9.58 -4.70 -5.55
CA ARG A 149 10.71 -3.95 -6.14
C ARG A 149 11.18 -2.80 -5.27
N TRP A 150 10.30 -2.17 -4.50
CA TRP A 150 10.64 -0.97 -3.77
C TRP A 150 10.28 -1.07 -2.30
N GLU A 151 11.12 -0.50 -1.47
CA GLU A 151 10.82 -0.21 -0.06
C GLU A 151 10.77 1.29 0.12
N MET A 152 9.69 1.79 0.73
CA MET A 152 9.51 3.21 0.98
C MET A 152 9.15 3.43 2.44
N SER A 153 9.99 4.17 3.15
CA SER A 153 9.72 4.58 4.53
C SER A 153 8.71 5.72 4.53
N THR A 154 7.81 5.73 5.52
CA THR A 154 6.77 6.75 5.70
C THR A 154 7.14 7.67 6.87
N PRO A 155 6.63 8.92 6.91
CA PRO A 155 6.81 9.82 8.05
C PRO A 155 6.36 9.22 9.39
N ALA A 156 5.32 8.37 9.37
CA ALA A 156 4.82 7.65 10.54
C ALA A 156 5.71 6.48 11.01
N GLY A 157 6.82 6.18 10.32
CA GLY A 157 7.79 5.16 10.73
C GLY A 157 7.47 3.74 10.25
N TYR A 158 6.56 3.57 9.30
CA TYR A 158 6.32 2.29 8.61
C TYR A 158 7.16 2.20 7.34
N VAL A 159 7.48 0.98 6.89
CA VAL A 159 8.06 0.71 5.57
C VAL A 159 7.02 0.02 4.69
N LEU A 160 6.72 0.61 3.54
CA LEU A 160 5.86 0.03 2.52
C LEU A 160 6.71 -0.76 1.53
N ARG A 161 6.39 -2.05 1.35
CA ARG A 161 6.96 -2.88 0.29
C ARG A 161 6.03 -2.86 -0.91
N LEU A 162 6.52 -2.36 -2.03
CA LEU A 162 5.72 -2.04 -3.20
C LEU A 162 6.01 -3.00 -4.36
N LYS A 163 4.95 -3.59 -4.91
CA LYS A 163 5.00 -4.48 -6.09
C LYS A 163 4.24 -3.88 -7.27
N ILE A 164 4.50 -4.40 -8.46
CA ILE A 164 3.67 -4.11 -9.63
C ILE A 164 2.26 -4.64 -9.33
N PRO A 165 1.20 -3.83 -9.51
CA PRO A 165 -0.16 -4.28 -9.28
C PRO A 165 -0.52 -5.41 -10.26
N ASP A 166 -1.38 -6.33 -9.81
CA ASP A 166 -1.84 -7.44 -10.66
C ASP A 166 -2.81 -6.95 -11.76
N SER A 167 -3.42 -5.76 -11.57
CA SER A 167 -4.22 -5.02 -12.55
C SER A 167 -4.19 -3.52 -12.23
N ASP A 168 -4.19 -2.64 -13.23
CA ASP A 168 -4.35 -1.19 -13.03
C ASP A 168 -5.73 -0.85 -12.46
N ASP A 169 -6.78 -1.50 -13.01
CA ASP A 169 -8.17 -1.39 -12.57
C ASP A 169 -8.69 -2.76 -12.10
N PRO A 170 -8.85 -2.99 -10.79
CA PRO A 170 -9.27 -4.26 -10.24
C PRO A 170 -10.75 -4.45 -10.55
N ASP A 171 -11.07 -5.60 -11.13
CA ASP A 171 -12.46 -5.99 -11.32
C ASP A 171 -13.05 -6.36 -9.95
N PHE A 172 -13.90 -5.47 -9.41
CA PHE A 172 -14.58 -5.70 -8.15
C PHE A 172 -15.51 -6.93 -8.19
N VAL A 173 -16.00 -7.36 -9.36
CA VAL A 173 -16.79 -8.59 -9.47
C VAL A 173 -15.91 -9.81 -9.23
N ILE A 174 -14.70 -9.84 -9.82
CA ILE A 174 -13.75 -10.94 -9.61
C ILE A 174 -13.27 -10.95 -8.14
N ALA A 175 -12.95 -9.78 -7.60
CA ALA A 175 -12.57 -9.65 -6.19
C ALA A 175 -13.70 -10.15 -5.27
N MET A 176 -14.96 -9.82 -5.56
CA MET A 176 -16.13 -10.28 -4.80
C MET A 176 -16.28 -11.81 -4.81
N ARG A 177 -16.12 -12.44 -5.96
CA ARG A 177 -16.19 -13.90 -6.09
C ARG A 177 -15.10 -14.58 -5.30
N SER A 178 -13.88 -14.05 -5.38
CA SER A 178 -12.73 -14.56 -4.62
C SER A 178 -12.96 -14.45 -3.10
N VAL A 179 -13.48 -13.32 -2.62
CA VAL A 179 -13.83 -13.14 -1.20
C VAL A 179 -14.87 -14.16 -0.71
N ARG A 180 -15.80 -14.57 -1.59
CA ARG A 180 -16.84 -15.55 -1.26
C ARG A 180 -16.42 -17.00 -1.46
N GLY A 181 -15.18 -17.26 -1.91
CA GLY A 181 -14.72 -18.61 -2.24
C GLY A 181 -15.42 -19.21 -3.47
N GLU A 182 -15.98 -18.37 -4.33
CA GLU A 182 -16.55 -18.78 -5.61
C GLU A 182 -15.41 -18.82 -6.64
N GLU A 183 -14.99 -20.02 -7.05
CA GLU A 183 -13.96 -20.17 -8.10
C GLU A 183 -14.47 -19.57 -9.42
N SER A 184 -13.63 -18.76 -10.08
CA SER A 184 -13.92 -18.29 -11.44
C SER A 184 -13.99 -19.48 -12.41
N PRO A 185 -15.03 -19.57 -13.27
CA PRO A 185 -15.15 -20.64 -14.25
C PRO A 185 -14.05 -20.62 -15.31
#